data_AF-W8QZT3-F1
#
_entry.id   AF-W8QZT3-F1
#
_cell.length_a   1.000
_cell.length_b   1.000
_cell.length_c   1.000
_cell.angle_alpha   90.00
_cell.angle_beta   90.00
_cell.angle_gamma   90.00
#
_symmetry.space_group_name_H-M   'P 1'
#
loop_
_entity.id
_entity.type
_entity.pdbx_description
1 polymer ?
#
loop_
_entity_poly.entity_id
_entity_poly.type
_entity_poly.pdbx_seq_one_letter_code
_entity_poly.pdbx_strand_id
1 'polypeptide(L)'
;MSDSLQLILEDVDGTQLETSCTRFAVMWQGREVWIQQVGNNQLMIGVDVEDGDTEYANLLLRPLATNLVSLELEMEPVESADDDHVHGPDCDHEH
;
A
#
# COMPACT_ATOMS: atom_id res chain seq x y z
N MET A 1 4.31 3.92 27.15
CA MET A 1 4.25 2.79 26.21
C MET A 1 5.32 3.03 25.17
N SER A 2 6.06 2.01 24.76
CA SER A 2 7.09 2.16 23.73
C SER A 2 6.41 2.31 22.38
N ASP A 3 6.77 3.32 21.59
CA ASP A 3 6.28 3.53 20.22
C ASP A 3 6.97 2.59 19.21
N SER A 4 7.48 1.46 19.70
CA SER A 4 8.23 0.48 18.93
C SER A 4 7.36 -0.75 18.63
N LEU A 5 7.23 -1.07 17.35
CA LEU A 5 6.69 -2.34 16.88
C LEU A 5 7.56 -3.48 17.39
N GLN A 6 6.93 -4.53 17.90
CA GLN A 6 7.59 -5.82 18.13
C GLN A 6 7.35 -6.68 16.90
N LEU A 7 8.42 -7.17 16.28
CA LEU A 7 8.37 -7.99 15.10
C LEU A 7 8.76 -9.42 15.45
N ILE A 8 8.04 -10.37 14.85
CA ILE A 8 8.43 -11.78 14.77
C ILE A 8 8.76 -12.03 13.31
N LEU A 9 10.05 -12.28 13.02
CA LEU A 9 10.52 -12.63 11.68
C LEU A 9 10.72 -14.13 11.63
N GLU A 10 10.15 -14.79 10.63
CA GLU A 10 10.30 -16.23 10.41
C GLU A 10 11.10 -16.47 9.12
N ASP A 11 12.18 -17.24 9.21
CA ASP A 11 13.00 -17.63 8.08
C ASP A 11 12.36 -18.82 7.32
N VAL A 12 12.86 -19.12 6.12
CA VAL A 12 12.36 -20.20 5.25
C VAL A 12 12.44 -21.59 5.88
N ASP A 13 13.28 -21.76 6.89
CA ASP A 13 13.43 -23.00 7.66
C ASP A 13 12.53 -23.05 8.92
N GLY A 14 11.70 -22.01 9.14
CA GLY A 14 10.80 -21.88 10.28
C GLY A 14 11.45 -21.31 11.55
N THR A 15 12.73 -20.90 11.49
CA THR A 15 13.39 -20.25 12.63
C THR A 15 12.81 -18.86 12.86
N GLN A 16 12.43 -18.57 14.11
CA GLN A 16 11.90 -17.26 14.49
C GLN A 16 12.95 -16.37 15.16
N LEU A 17 12.92 -15.08 14.80
CA LEU A 17 13.69 -14.01 15.41
C LEU A 17 12.75 -12.90 15.88
N GLU A 18 12.82 -12.57 17.17
CA GLU A 18 12.12 -11.42 17.74
C GLU A 18 13.02 -10.18 17.71
N THR A 19 12.47 -9.06 17.25
CA THR A 19 13.17 -7.76 17.23
C THR A 19 12.18 -6.61 17.39
N SER A 20 12.68 -5.38 17.47
CA SER A 20 11.82 -4.19 17.52
C SER A 20 12.33 -3.04 16.67
N CYS A 21 11.40 -2.22 16.19
CA CYS A 21 11.68 -1.08 15.33
C CYS A 21 10.57 -0.02 15.45
N THR A 22 10.82 1.19 14.96
CA THR A 22 9.78 2.23 14.85
C THR A 22 8.96 2.10 13.57
N ARG A 23 9.55 1.56 12.50
CA ARG A 23 8.97 1.29 11.19
C ARG A 23 9.64 0.05 10.62
N PHE A 24 8.88 -0.81 9.95
CA PHE A 24 9.44 -1.90 9.16
C PHE A 24 8.94 -1.82 7.74
N ALA A 25 9.72 -2.37 6.81
CA ALA A 25 9.34 -2.42 5.42
C ALA A 25 9.83 -3.69 4.74
N VAL A 26 9.16 -4.06 3.65
CA VAL A 26 9.56 -5.13 2.74
C VAL A 26 9.68 -4.55 1.33
N MET A 27 10.63 -5.08 0.57
CA MET A 27 10.74 -4.77 -0.85
C MET A 27 9.77 -5.66 -1.63
N TRP A 28 8.84 -5.05 -2.36
CA TRP A 28 7.87 -5.73 -3.20
C TRP A 28 7.84 -5.08 -4.58
N GLN A 29 8.12 -5.86 -5.63
CA GLN A 29 8.20 -5.37 -7.01
C GLN A 29 9.08 -4.11 -7.19
N GLY A 30 10.17 -4.01 -6.42
CA GLY A 30 11.08 -2.85 -6.46
C GLY A 30 10.63 -1.64 -5.64
N ARG A 31 9.49 -1.72 -4.95
CA ARG A 31 8.93 -0.66 -4.09
C ARG A 31 9.02 -1.04 -2.63
N GLU A 32 9.11 -0.04 -1.77
CA GLU A 32 9.11 -0.24 -0.32
C GLU A 32 7.66 -0.23 0.21
N VAL A 33 7.21 -1.36 0.76
CA VAL A 33 5.92 -1.48 1.46
C VAL A 33 6.21 -1.46 2.95
N TRP A 34 5.68 -0.48 3.66
CA TRP A 34 6.04 -0.23 5.05
C TRP A 34 4.84 -0.16 5.98
N ILE A 35 5.10 -0.48 7.25
CA ILE A 35 4.15 -0.33 8.34
C ILE A 35 4.80 0.49 9.46
N GLN A 36 4.04 1.44 9.99
CA GLN A 36 4.47 2.34 11.06
C GLN A 36 3.34 2.57 12.06
N GLN A 37 3.67 2.74 13.33
CA GLN A 37 2.72 3.18 14.35
C GLN A 37 2.50 4.70 14.26
N VAL A 38 1.25 5.16 14.23
CA VAL A 38 0.88 6.58 14.03
C VAL A 38 0.16 7.21 15.23
N GLY A 39 0.33 6.63 16.43
CA GLY A 39 -0.35 7.04 17.66
C GLY A 39 -1.72 6.35 17.84
N ASN A 40 -2.38 6.58 18.98
CA ASN A 40 -3.71 6.03 19.31
C ASN A 40 -3.86 4.50 19.09
N ASN A 41 -2.78 3.73 19.24
CA ASN A 41 -2.72 2.29 18.93
C ASN A 41 -3.14 1.95 17.48
N GLN A 42 -2.95 2.89 16.55
CA GLN A 42 -3.20 2.70 15.12
C GLN A 42 -1.90 2.42 14.37
N LEU A 43 -2.03 1.61 13.33
CA LEU A 43 -0.98 1.34 12.35
C LEU A 43 -1.33 2.05 11.04
N MET A 44 -0.31 2.59 10.40
CA MET A 44 -0.37 3.10 9.03
C MET A 44 0.45 2.17 8.15
N ILE A 45 -0.10 1.89 6.97
CA ILE A 45 0.52 1.10 5.93
C ILE A 45 0.67 2.01 4.73
N GLY A 46 1.85 2.01 4.11
CA GLY A 46 2.11 2.78 2.90
C GLY A 46 2.99 2.02 1.94
N VAL A 47 2.99 2.48 0.70
CA VAL A 47 3.89 2.03 -0.36
C VAL A 47 4.59 3.27 -0.90
N ASP A 48 5.91 3.23 -0.96
CA ASP A 48 6.67 4.33 -1.54
C ASP A 48 6.46 4.36 -3.05
N VAL A 49 6.03 5.54 -3.52
CA VAL A 49 5.82 5.89 -4.92
C VAL A 49 6.71 7.08 -5.27
N GLU A 50 7.26 7.10 -6.46
CA GLU A 50 8.17 8.12 -6.97
C GLU A 50 7.51 8.96 -8.07
N ASP A 51 7.98 10.20 -8.22
CA ASP A 51 7.53 11.07 -9.32
C ASP A 51 7.85 10.42 -10.68
N GLY A 52 6.81 10.25 -11.52
CA GLY A 52 6.92 9.60 -12.82
C GLY A 52 6.55 8.13 -12.83
N ASP A 53 6.08 7.59 -11.71
CA ASP A 53 5.48 6.25 -11.67
C ASP A 53 4.32 6.12 -12.65
N THR A 54 4.33 5.00 -13.38
CA THR A 54 3.28 4.64 -14.34
C THR A 54 2.22 3.72 -13.74
N GLU A 55 2.42 3.28 -12.50
CA GLU A 55 1.50 2.41 -11.77
C GLU A 55 1.44 2.85 -10.29
N TYR A 56 0.27 2.71 -9.67
CA TYR A 56 0.07 2.91 -8.24
C TYR A 56 -0.28 1.60 -7.55
N ALA A 57 0.08 1.50 -6.27
CA ALA A 57 -0.25 0.33 -5.46
C ALA A 57 -1.65 0.49 -4.84
N ASN A 58 -2.53 -0.47 -5.12
CA ASN A 58 -3.80 -0.62 -4.44
C ASN A 58 -3.66 -1.55 -3.26
N LEU A 59 -4.22 -1.13 -2.12
CA LEU A 59 -4.37 -1.97 -0.95
C LEU A 59 -5.77 -2.56 -0.93
N LEU A 60 -5.89 -3.87 -1.15
CA LEU A 60 -7.15 -4.58 -1.18
C LEU A 60 -7.37 -5.31 0.15
N LEU A 61 -8.56 -5.10 0.71
CA LEU A 61 -9.05 -5.90 1.83
C LEU A 61 -10.18 -6.79 1.33
N ARG A 62 -9.96 -8.11 1.27
CA ARG A 62 -11.01 -9.06 0.87
C ARG A 62 -11.43 -9.92 2.07
N PRO A 63 -12.72 -9.95 2.45
CA PRO A 63 -13.20 -10.85 3.48
C PRO A 63 -12.97 -12.32 3.11
N LEU A 64 -12.41 -13.10 4.05
CA LEU A 64 -12.21 -14.54 3.89
C LEU A 64 -13.15 -15.34 4.80
N ALA A 65 -13.29 -14.90 6.06
CA ALA A 65 -14.18 -15.49 7.05
C ALA A 65 -14.61 -14.42 8.07
N THR A 66 -15.47 -14.76 9.04
CA THR A 66 -16.05 -13.81 10.01
C THR A 66 -15.03 -12.91 10.70
N ASN A 67 -13.82 -13.43 10.98
CA ASN A 67 -12.74 -12.70 11.65
C ASN A 67 -11.44 -12.67 10.83
N LEU A 68 -11.54 -12.90 9.52
CA LEU A 68 -10.37 -13.02 8.66
C LEU A 68 -10.58 -12.21 7.40
N VAL A 69 -9.65 -11.29 7.14
CA VAL A 69 -9.52 -10.58 5.88
C VAL A 69 -8.15 -10.89 5.28
N SER A 70 -8.10 -10.99 3.96
CA SER A 70 -6.85 -10.89 3.22
C SER A 70 -6.45 -9.42 3.13
N LEU A 71 -5.15 -9.18 3.11
CA LEU A 71 -4.56 -7.90 2.76
C LEU A 71 -3.65 -8.15 1.55
N GLU A 72 -4.02 -7.59 0.41
CA GLU A 72 -3.33 -7.80 -0.86
C GLU A 72 -2.86 -6.45 -1.40
N LEU A 73 -1.72 -6.45 -2.10
CA LEU A 73 -1.24 -5.31 -2.87
C LEU A 73 -1.28 -5.68 -4.35
N GLU A 74 -1.92 -4.83 -5.15
CA GLU A 74 -1.98 -4.96 -6.61
C GLU A 74 -1.47 -3.66 -7.23
N MET A 75 -0.68 -3.75 -8.30
CA MET A 75 -0.28 -2.57 -9.08
C MET A 75 -1.35 -2.31 -10.13
N GLU A 76 -1.88 -1.10 -10.18
CA GLU A 76 -2.75 -0.64 -11.27
C GLU A 76 -2.05 0.45 -12.09
N PRO A 77 -2.22 0.44 -13.43
CA PRO A 77 -1.74 1.52 -14.27
C PRO A 77 -2.34 2.85 -13.82
N VAL A 78 -1.51 3.89 -13.75
CA VAL A 78 -2.00 5.27 -13.68
C VAL A 78 -2.76 5.52 -14.98
N GLU A 79 -4.07 5.70 -14.89
CA GLU A 79 -4.86 6.11 -16.06
C GLU A 79 -4.25 7.40 -16.60
N SER A 80 -3.69 7.33 -17.81
CA SER A 80 -3.31 8.51 -18.55
C SER A 80 -4.57 9.35 -18.71
N ALA A 81 -4.54 10.60 -18.27
CA ALA A 81 -5.58 11.60 -18.51
C ALA A 81 -5.82 11.92 -20.01
N ASP A 82 -5.27 11.09 -20.92
CA ASP A 82 -5.51 11.04 -22.36
C ASP A 82 -6.56 9.96 -22.71
N ASP A 83 -7.39 9.51 -21.76
CA ASP A 83 -8.72 9.03 -22.16
C ASP A 83 -9.45 10.27 -22.69
N ASP A 84 -9.42 10.40 -24.02
CA ASP A 84 -10.27 11.27 -24.84
C ASP A 84 -11.63 11.40 -24.14
N HIS A 85 -11.79 12.46 -23.34
CA HIS A 85 -13.11 12.94 -23.03
C HIS A 85 -13.68 13.33 -24.38
N VAL A 86 -14.42 12.41 -24.99
CA VAL A 86 -15.12 12.65 -26.25
C VAL A 86 -16.10 13.76 -25.92
N HIS A 87 -15.72 15.00 -26.21
CA HIS A 87 -16.59 16.14 -26.09
C HIS A 87 -17.77 15.84 -27.01
N GLY A 88 -18.90 15.46 -26.40
CA GLY A 88 -20.16 15.43 -27.11
C GLY A 88 -20.43 16.82 -27.69
N PRO A 89 -21.27 16.93 -28.73
CA PRO A 89 -21.58 18.21 -29.38
C PRO A 89 -22.19 19.28 -28.45
N ASP A 90 -22.41 18.99 -27.16
CA ASP A 90 -22.99 19.87 -26.13
C ASP A 90 -21.97 20.34 -25.05
N CYS A 91 -20.66 20.22 -25.27
CA CYS A 91 -19.68 20.80 -24.33
C CYS A 91 -19.54 22.32 -24.53
N ASP A 92 -20.27 23.09 -23.70
CA ASP A 92 -20.30 24.56 -23.67
C ASP A 92 -19.09 25.14 -22.90
N HIS A 93 -17.95 25.27 -23.59
CA HIS A 93 -16.83 26.09 -23.10
C HIS A 93 -16.68 27.31 -24.01
N GLU A 94 -16.98 28.50 -23.48
CA GLU A 94 -16.60 29.77 -24.10
C GLU A 94 -15.06 29.88 -24.11
N HIS A 95 -14.55 30.23 -25.30
CA HIS A 95 -13.13 30.37 -25.64
C HIS A 95 -12.37 31.41 -24.80
#